data_AF-A0A920DWZ6-F1
#
_entry.id   AF-A0A920DWZ6-F1
#
_cell.length_a   1.000
_cell.length_b   1.000
_cell.length_c   1.000
_cell.angle_alpha   90.00
_cell.angle_beta   90.00
_cell.angle_gamma   90.00
#
_symmetry.space_group_name_H-M   'P 1'
#
loop_
_entity.id
_entity.type
_entity.pdbx_description
1 polymer ?
#
loop_
_entity_poly.entity_id
_entity_poly.type
_entity_poly.pdbx_seq_one_letter_code
_entity_poly.pdbx_strand_id
1 'polypeptide(L)'
;MVLSFDMLKFRTMKNKSHERREELSELNKSDGPLFKIENDPRILNGLSFIREMSLDEIPQLINVLRGDMSIVGPRPLFDDDTQLFNTKYMRRLNVLPGITGLLQINDRNTSEFETWYKYDIEYIENWSLYLDLQIILKTPFAIFSKKIRGL
;
A
#
# COMPACT_ATOMS: atom_id res chain seq x y z
N MET A 1 11.81 -13.57 6.72
CA MET A 1 12.35 -12.30 7.22
C MET A 1 12.56 -11.41 6.01
N VAL A 2 11.63 -10.51 5.74
CA VAL A 2 11.84 -9.47 4.72
C VAL A 2 12.88 -8.49 5.28
N LEU A 3 13.95 -8.26 4.52
CA LEU A 3 14.96 -7.26 4.84
C LEU A 3 14.46 -5.89 4.33
N SER A 4 14.82 -4.80 5.00
CA SER A 4 14.52 -3.44 4.53
C SER A 4 15.10 -3.21 3.13
N PHE A 5 14.36 -2.52 2.28
CA PHE A 5 14.74 -2.24 0.89
C PHE A 5 14.22 -0.88 0.44
N ASP A 6 14.83 -0.33 -0.62
CA ASP A 6 14.39 0.92 -1.20
C ASP A 6 13.22 0.70 -2.18
N MET A 7 12.01 1.10 -1.79
CA MET A 7 10.83 1.04 -2.66
C MET A 7 10.80 2.22 -3.65
N LEU A 8 10.90 1.91 -4.94
CA LEU A 8 10.92 2.91 -6.01
C LEU A 8 9.52 3.45 -6.32
N LYS A 9 9.38 4.77 -6.42
CA LYS A 9 8.16 5.45 -6.87
C LYS A 9 8.50 6.71 -7.67
N PHE A 10 7.59 7.14 -8.54
CA PHE A 10 7.68 8.50 -9.06
C PHE A 10 7.34 9.49 -7.97
N ARG A 11 8.13 10.57 -7.89
CA ARG A 11 7.94 11.60 -6.90
C ARG A 11 6.66 12.38 -7.18
N THR A 12 5.66 12.20 -6.33
CA THR A 12 4.39 12.96 -6.37
C THR A 12 4.20 13.87 -5.16
N MET A 13 5.07 13.78 -4.16
CA MET A 13 5.00 14.57 -2.92
C MET A 13 6.17 15.54 -2.77
N LYS A 14 5.95 16.60 -1.98
CA LYS A 14 6.94 17.59 -1.56
C LYS A 14 8.10 16.91 -0.84
N ASN A 15 9.27 17.57 -0.82
CA ASN A 15 10.42 17.03 -0.09
C ASN A 15 10.07 16.84 1.38
N LYS A 16 10.62 15.79 2.02
CA LYS A 16 10.39 15.47 3.44
C LYS A 16 8.93 15.24 3.81
N SER A 17 8.10 14.75 2.88
CA SER A 17 6.66 14.52 3.13
C SER A 17 6.41 13.50 4.24
N HIS A 18 7.31 12.54 4.45
CA HIS A 18 7.20 11.56 5.53
C HIS A 18 7.46 12.19 6.91
N GLU A 19 8.52 13.02 7.04
CA GLU A 19 8.84 13.77 8.28
C GLU A 19 7.66 14.65 8.73
N ARG A 20 6.88 15.18 7.78
CA ARG A 20 5.72 16.04 8.05
C ARG A 20 4.46 15.31 8.51
N ARG A 21 4.50 13.99 8.73
CA ARG A 21 3.35 13.23 9.27
C ARG A 21 2.97 13.73 10.67
N GLU A 22 3.96 14.03 11.50
CA GLU A 22 3.75 14.49 12.89
C GLU A 22 3.03 15.84 12.93
N GLU A 23 3.48 16.82 12.13
CA GLU A 23 2.85 18.14 12.01
C GLU A 23 1.39 18.08 11.52
N LEU A 24 1.03 17.01 10.81
CA LEU A 24 -0.27 16.83 10.18
C LEU A 24 -1.10 15.72 10.85
N SER A 25 -0.74 15.29 12.07
CA SER A 25 -1.42 14.22 12.81
C SER A 25 -2.92 14.48 12.96
N GLU A 26 -3.31 15.74 13.22
CA GLU A 26 -4.70 16.17 13.39
C GLU A 26 -5.53 16.01 12.10
N LEU A 27 -4.89 15.95 10.93
CA LEU A 27 -5.57 15.72 9.66
C LEU A 27 -5.65 14.23 9.30
N ASN A 28 -4.97 13.36 10.04
CA ASN A 28 -5.01 11.93 9.81
C ASN A 28 -6.39 11.38 10.18
N LYS A 29 -7.09 10.81 9.19
CA LYS A 29 -8.40 10.19 9.37
C LYS A 29 -8.32 8.66 9.45
N SER A 30 -7.13 8.10 9.65
CA SER A 30 -6.90 6.66 9.66
C SER A 30 -6.50 6.15 11.03
N ASP A 31 -6.85 4.89 11.28
CA ASP A 31 -6.60 4.21 12.55
C ASP A 31 -5.25 3.51 12.59
N GLY A 32 -4.74 3.35 13.82
CA GLY A 32 -3.53 2.57 14.09
C GLY A 32 -2.30 3.14 13.36
N PRO A 33 -1.56 2.31 12.60
CA PRO A 33 -0.33 2.74 11.92
C PRO A 33 -0.58 3.46 10.60
N LEU A 34 -1.83 3.53 10.15
CA LEU A 34 -2.16 4.12 8.86
C LEU A 34 -2.10 5.65 8.94
N PHE A 35 -1.60 6.26 7.87
CA PHE A 35 -1.58 7.70 7.73
C PHE A 35 -2.16 8.12 6.38
N LYS A 36 -3.35 8.70 6.42
CA LYS A 36 -4.05 9.18 5.24
C LYS A 36 -4.76 10.50 5.54
N ILE A 37 -4.53 11.45 4.65
CA ILE A 37 -5.17 12.77 4.69
C ILE A 37 -5.96 12.91 3.40
N GLU A 38 -7.22 13.29 3.52
CA GLU A 38 -8.05 13.71 2.37
C GLU A 38 -7.55 15.07 1.86
N ASN A 39 -7.29 15.19 0.56
CA ASN A 39 -6.66 16.39 -0.05
C ASN A 39 -5.30 16.72 0.58
N ASP A 40 -4.43 15.71 0.65
CA ASP A 40 -3.14 15.80 1.33
C ASP A 40 -2.26 16.99 0.83
N PRO A 41 -1.95 17.98 1.70
CA PRO A 41 -1.21 19.18 1.32
C PRO A 41 0.27 18.90 0.97
N ARG A 42 0.74 17.67 1.22
CA ARG A 42 2.08 17.22 0.89
C ARG A 42 2.20 16.77 -0.57
N ILE A 43 1.09 16.53 -1.27
CA ILE A 43 1.10 16.21 -2.71
C ILE A 43 1.48 17.48 -3.50
N LEU A 44 2.24 17.31 -4.58
CA LEU A 44 2.57 18.39 -5.51
C LEU A 44 1.35 18.76 -6.35
N ASN A 45 1.13 20.05 -6.57
CA ASN A 45 -0.03 20.56 -7.30
C ASN A 45 -0.17 19.90 -8.67
N GLY A 46 -1.38 19.43 -8.98
CA GLY A 46 -1.68 18.77 -10.25
C GLY A 46 -1.22 17.32 -10.36
N LEU A 47 -0.60 16.72 -9.33
CA LEU A 47 -0.12 15.32 -9.38
C LEU A 47 -1.04 14.32 -8.66
N SER A 48 -2.21 14.75 -8.15
CA SER A 48 -3.19 13.85 -7.50
C SER A 48 -3.58 12.68 -8.40
N PHE A 49 -3.87 12.96 -9.68
CA PHE A 49 -4.31 11.96 -10.65
C PHE A 49 -3.28 10.83 -10.85
N ILE A 50 -1.97 11.11 -10.70
CA ILE A 50 -0.91 10.10 -10.83
C ILE A 50 -1.07 9.05 -9.73
N ARG A 51 -1.40 9.47 -8.50
CA ARG A 51 -1.62 8.59 -7.35
C ARG A 51 -2.95 7.86 -7.44
N GLU A 52 -4.01 8.55 -7.86
CA GLU A 52 -5.34 7.97 -8.10
C GLU A 52 -5.25 6.79 -9.09
N MET A 53 -4.52 7.00 -10.18
CA MET A 53 -4.29 5.99 -11.23
C MET A 53 -3.14 5.02 -10.91
N SER A 54 -2.52 5.10 -9.73
CA SER A 54 -1.36 4.27 -9.31
C SER A 54 -0.15 4.34 -10.25
N LEU A 55 -0.04 5.40 -11.05
CA LEU A 55 1.05 5.56 -12.00
C LEU A 55 2.38 5.82 -11.29
N ASP A 56 2.35 6.37 -10.07
CA ASP A 56 3.54 6.59 -9.25
C ASP A 56 4.19 5.29 -8.76
N GLU A 57 3.45 4.18 -8.80
CA GLU A 57 3.90 2.86 -8.34
C GLU A 57 4.53 2.01 -9.46
N ILE A 58 4.51 2.46 -10.72
CA ILE A 58 5.13 1.75 -11.87
C ILE A 58 6.61 1.40 -11.65
N PRO A 59 7.46 2.28 -11.08
CA PRO A 59 8.87 1.94 -10.83
C PRO A 59 9.08 0.73 -9.90
N GLN A 60 8.09 0.33 -9.10
CA GLN A 60 8.17 -0.86 -8.24
C GLN A 60 8.32 -2.15 -9.05
N LEU A 61 8.00 -2.17 -10.34
CA LEU A 61 8.32 -3.31 -11.21
C LEU A 61 9.82 -3.62 -11.22
N ILE A 62 10.68 -2.61 -11.05
CA ILE A 62 12.12 -2.83 -10.89
C ILE A 62 12.43 -3.53 -9.56
N ASN A 63 11.73 -3.20 -8.47
CA ASN A 63 11.85 -3.91 -7.20
C ASN A 63 11.43 -5.38 -7.33
N VAL A 64 10.37 -5.67 -8.11
CA VAL A 64 9.97 -7.05 -8.41
C VAL A 64 11.07 -7.79 -9.16
N LEU A 65 11.68 -7.17 -10.18
CA LEU A 65 12.79 -7.77 -10.93
C LEU A 65 14.05 -7.99 -10.08
N ARG A 66 14.27 -7.16 -9.05
CA ARG A 66 15.36 -7.30 -8.07
C ARG A 66 15.10 -8.39 -7.02
N GLY A 67 13.86 -8.83 -6.89
CA GLY A 67 13.44 -9.79 -5.86
C GLY A 67 13.10 -9.14 -4.50
N ASP A 68 13.04 -7.81 -4.43
CA ASP A 68 12.65 -7.09 -3.21
C ASP A 68 11.12 -7.18 -2.95
N MET A 69 10.35 -7.31 -4.03
CA MET A 69 8.89 -7.33 -4.04
C MET A 69 8.34 -8.45 -4.93
N SER A 70 7.06 -8.76 -4.76
CA SER A 70 6.26 -9.55 -5.69
C SER A 70 5.28 -8.66 -6.46
N ILE A 71 4.72 -9.16 -7.56
CA ILE A 71 3.58 -8.48 -8.22
C ILE A 71 2.38 -8.47 -7.28
N VAL A 72 2.10 -9.61 -6.66
CA VAL A 72 0.97 -9.79 -5.74
C VAL A 72 1.49 -10.10 -4.34
N GLY A 73 0.92 -9.44 -3.34
CA GLY A 73 1.31 -9.60 -1.95
C GLY A 73 0.69 -8.55 -1.02
N PRO A 74 0.93 -8.67 0.29
CA PRO A 74 0.59 -7.64 1.26
C PRO A 74 1.24 -6.31 0.91
N ARG A 75 0.58 -5.19 1.19
CA ARG A 75 1.11 -3.86 0.85
C ARG A 75 2.43 -3.57 1.62
N PRO A 76 3.49 -3.06 0.98
CA PRO A 76 4.68 -2.62 1.70
C PRO A 76 4.34 -1.47 2.65
N LEU A 77 4.98 -1.46 3.81
CA LEU A 77 4.77 -0.48 4.88
C LEU A 77 6.12 0.09 5.31
N PHE A 78 6.09 1.29 5.92
CA PHE A 78 7.30 1.85 6.53
C PHE A 78 7.67 1.08 7.79
N ASP A 79 8.97 1.00 8.08
CA ASP A 79 9.48 0.27 9.25
C ASP A 79 8.82 0.80 10.55
N ASP A 80 8.67 2.11 10.69
CA ASP A 80 8.01 2.75 11.84
C ASP A 80 6.54 2.33 12.00
N ASP A 81 5.82 2.12 10.90
CA ASP A 81 4.44 1.66 10.92
C ASP A 81 4.35 0.18 11.37
N THR A 82 5.36 -0.63 11.01
CA THR A 82 5.37 -2.05 11.38
C THR A 82 5.63 -2.30 12.87
N GLN A 83 6.32 -1.37 13.56
CA GLN A 83 6.60 -1.48 14.99
C GLN A 83 5.32 -1.40 15.84
N LEU A 84 4.24 -0.84 15.29
CA LEU A 84 2.94 -0.71 15.96
C LEU A 84 2.10 -2.00 15.88
N PHE A 85 2.60 -3.05 15.23
CA PHE A 85 1.87 -4.29 15.02
C PHE A 85 1.98 -5.28 16.17
N ASN A 86 0.89 -6.00 16.40
CA ASN A 86 0.93 -7.18 17.26
C ASN A 86 1.75 -8.30 16.62
N THR A 87 2.26 -9.22 17.45
CA THR A 87 3.11 -10.33 17.01
C THR A 87 2.41 -11.27 16.03
N LYS A 88 1.08 -11.39 16.09
CA LYS A 88 0.32 -12.24 15.15
C LYS A 88 0.37 -11.67 13.74
N TYR A 89 0.26 -10.36 13.59
CA TYR A 89 0.29 -9.70 12.29
C TYR A 89 1.68 -9.70 11.67
N MET A 90 2.74 -9.72 12.49
CA MET A 90 4.14 -9.78 12.01
C MET A 90 4.44 -10.97 11.11
N ARG A 91 3.61 -12.04 11.13
CA ARG A 91 3.70 -13.16 10.17
C ARG A 91 3.61 -12.72 8.71
N ARG A 92 3.01 -11.57 8.41
CA ARG A 92 2.99 -10.97 7.07
C ARG A 92 4.38 -10.71 6.49
N LEU A 93 5.38 -10.51 7.35
CA LEU A 93 6.78 -10.28 6.96
C LEU A 93 7.51 -11.56 6.56
N ASN A 94 6.81 -12.69 6.47
CA ASN A 94 7.34 -13.95 5.94
C ASN A 94 7.05 -14.12 4.44
N VAL A 95 6.25 -13.26 3.84
CA VAL A 95 6.02 -13.21 2.40
C VAL A 95 6.55 -11.91 1.82
N LEU A 96 6.91 -11.89 0.54
CA LEU A 96 7.30 -10.66 -0.12
C LEU A 96 6.11 -9.70 -0.21
N PRO A 97 6.32 -8.39 0.02
CA PRO A 97 5.28 -7.41 -0.21
C PRO A 97 4.94 -7.31 -1.71
N GLY A 98 3.70 -6.93 -2.01
CA GLY A 98 3.16 -6.84 -3.36
C GLY A 98 2.97 -5.43 -3.88
N ILE A 99 3.06 -5.25 -5.19
CA ILE A 99 2.55 -4.04 -5.87
C ILE A 99 1.03 -3.97 -5.69
N THR A 100 0.35 -5.09 -5.97
CA THR A 100 -1.11 -5.27 -5.77
C THR A 100 -1.40 -6.40 -4.81
N GLY A 101 -2.66 -6.54 -4.40
CA GLY A 101 -3.10 -7.50 -3.39
C GLY A 101 -4.61 -7.48 -3.21
N LEU A 102 -5.11 -8.31 -2.29
CA LEU A 102 -6.54 -8.36 -1.97
C LEU A 102 -7.08 -7.01 -1.51
N LEU A 103 -6.31 -6.25 -0.73
CA LEU A 103 -6.70 -4.91 -0.30
C LEU A 103 -6.91 -3.98 -1.51
N GLN A 104 -5.96 -3.97 -2.45
CA GLN A 104 -5.99 -3.09 -3.62
C GLN A 104 -7.22 -3.32 -4.50
N ILE A 105 -7.67 -4.58 -4.63
CA ILE A 105 -8.83 -4.92 -5.47
C ILE A 105 -10.18 -4.82 -4.74
N ASN A 106 -10.20 -4.75 -3.41
CA ASN A 106 -11.44 -4.76 -2.62
C ASN A 106 -11.70 -3.45 -1.84
N ASP A 107 -10.67 -2.85 -1.24
CA ASP A 107 -10.81 -1.70 -0.34
C ASP A 107 -9.55 -0.85 -0.19
N ARG A 108 -8.90 -0.50 -1.32
CA ARG A 108 -7.63 0.27 -1.36
C ARG A 108 -7.61 1.54 -0.50
N ASN A 109 -8.78 2.14 -0.24
CA ASN A 109 -8.89 3.43 0.44
C ASN A 109 -9.38 3.40 1.85
N THR A 110 -9.62 2.20 2.40
CA THR A 110 -10.01 2.07 3.79
C THR A 110 -9.02 2.80 4.70
N SER A 111 -9.59 3.53 5.65
CA SER A 111 -8.87 4.14 6.77
C SER A 111 -8.74 3.19 7.96
N GLU A 112 -9.38 2.01 7.88
CA GLU A 112 -9.47 1.06 8.98
C GLU A 112 -8.33 0.05 8.90
N PHE A 113 -7.51 0.01 9.94
CA PHE A 113 -6.41 -0.95 10.02
C PHE A 113 -6.89 -2.41 10.07
N GLU A 114 -8.06 -2.68 10.67
CA GLU A 114 -8.63 -4.04 10.70
C GLU A 114 -8.93 -4.56 9.29
N THR A 115 -9.34 -3.69 8.37
CA THR A 115 -9.59 -4.07 6.97
C THR A 115 -8.27 -4.43 6.26
N TRP A 116 -7.18 -3.71 6.53
CA TRP A 116 -5.84 -4.09 6.05
C TRP A 116 -5.41 -5.44 6.59
N TYR A 117 -5.54 -5.62 7.91
CA TYR A 117 -5.20 -6.87 8.58
C TYR A 117 -5.94 -8.05 7.96
N LYS A 118 -7.26 -7.90 7.77
CA LYS A 118 -8.12 -8.93 7.17
C LYS A 118 -7.59 -9.36 5.80
N TYR A 119 -7.39 -8.43 4.87
CA TYR A 119 -7.00 -8.78 3.50
C TYR A 119 -5.57 -9.32 3.39
N ASP A 120 -4.65 -8.84 4.22
CA ASP A 120 -3.30 -9.38 4.26
C ASP A 120 -3.29 -10.83 4.77
N ILE A 121 -4.00 -11.12 5.86
CA ILE A 121 -4.08 -12.49 6.40
C ILE A 121 -4.85 -13.41 5.46
N GLU A 122 -5.98 -12.96 4.90
CA GLU A 122 -6.75 -13.72 3.92
C GLU A 122 -5.90 -14.12 2.72
N TYR A 123 -5.05 -13.21 2.22
CA TYR A 123 -4.12 -13.50 1.14
C TYR A 123 -3.08 -14.54 1.54
N ILE A 124 -2.44 -14.36 2.70
CA ILE A 124 -1.38 -15.26 3.19
C ILE A 124 -1.90 -16.67 3.42
N GLU A 125 -3.09 -16.81 4.01
CA GLU A 125 -3.67 -18.11 4.36
C GLU A 125 -4.23 -18.86 3.14
N ASN A 126 -4.64 -18.15 2.09
CA ASN A 126 -5.24 -18.74 0.90
C ASN A 126 -4.37 -18.60 -0.35
N TRP A 127 -3.07 -18.34 -0.18
CA TRP A 127 -2.18 -18.08 -1.29
C TRP A 127 -2.18 -19.24 -2.29
N SER A 128 -2.39 -18.89 -3.56
CA SER A 128 -2.27 -19.82 -4.69
C SER A 128 -1.98 -19.03 -5.96
N LEU A 129 -1.37 -19.69 -6.95
CA LEU A 129 -1.13 -19.09 -8.28
C LEU A 129 -2.45 -18.65 -8.94
N TYR A 130 -3.54 -19.37 -8.68
CA TYR A 130 -4.86 -19.00 -9.18
C TYR A 130 -5.35 -17.69 -8.56
N LEU A 131 -5.18 -17.52 -7.24
CA LEU A 131 -5.53 -16.29 -6.55
C LEU A 131 -4.69 -15.11 -7.05
N ASP A 132 -3.38 -15.29 -7.24
CA ASP A 132 -2.50 -14.26 -7.79
C ASP A 132 -2.98 -13.83 -9.19
N LEU A 133 -3.30 -14.78 -10.07
CA LEU A 133 -3.83 -14.48 -11.40
C LEU A 133 -5.15 -13.70 -11.33
N GLN A 134 -6.07 -14.08 -10.43
CA GLN A 134 -7.32 -13.34 -10.21
C GLN A 134 -7.06 -11.91 -9.76
N ILE A 135 -6.12 -11.69 -8.83
CA ILE A 135 -5.78 -10.35 -8.33
C ILE A 135 -5.18 -9.51 -9.44
N ILE A 136 -4.23 -10.05 -10.20
CA ILE A 136 -3.60 -9.36 -11.34
C ILE A 136 -4.66 -8.92 -12.35
N LEU A 137 -5.57 -9.82 -12.74
CA LEU A 137 -6.63 -9.51 -13.71
C LEU A 137 -7.63 -8.48 -13.20
N LYS A 138 -7.94 -8.47 -11.89
CA LYS A 138 -8.88 -7.50 -11.29
C LYS A 138 -8.25 -6.12 -11.05
N THR A 139 -6.94 -6.05 -10.88
CA THR A 139 -6.22 -4.82 -10.48
C THR A 139 -6.46 -3.62 -11.42
N PRO A 140 -6.36 -3.74 -12.77
CA PRO A 140 -6.63 -2.61 -13.66
C PRO A 140 -8.05 -2.08 -13.53
N PHE A 141 -9.04 -2.96 -13.33
CA PHE A 141 -10.45 -2.59 -13.21
C PHE A 141 -10.75 -1.94 -11.85
N ALA A 142 -10.02 -2.33 -10.80
CA ALA A 142 -10.18 -1.80 -9.46
C ALA A 142 -10.00 -0.28 -9.41
N ILE A 143 -9.07 0.29 -10.20
CA ILE A 143 -8.80 1.73 -10.28
C ILE A 143 -10.04 2.55 -10.72
N PHE A 144 -10.95 1.93 -11.49
CA PHE A 144 -12.17 2.58 -11.96
C PHE A 144 -13.34 2.49 -10.96
N SER A 145 -13.23 1.68 -9.91
CA SER A 145 -14.26 1.55 -8.88
C SER A 145 -14.23 2.75 -7.93
N LYS A 146 -15.40 3.37 -7.70
CA LYS A 146 -15.55 4.51 -6.77
C LYS A 146 -15.11 4.18 -5.34
N LYS A 147 -15.28 2.93 -4.89
CA LYS A 147 -14.84 2.47 -3.55
C LYS A 147 -13.31 2.41 -3.43
N ILE A 148 -12.61 2.34 -4.57
CA ILE A 148 -11.17 2.07 -4.70
C ILE A 148 -10.40 3.30 -5.22
N ARG A 149 -11.10 4.39 -5.57
CA ARG A 149 -10.47 5.71 -5.82
C ARG A 149 -10.18 6.45 -4.52
N GLY A 150 -8.89 6.71 -4.29
CA GLY A 150 -8.43 7.48 -3.14
C GLY A 150 -8.42 8.94 -3.50
N LEU A 151 -9.13 9.74 -2.70
CA LEU A 151 -8.84 11.16 -2.52
C LEU A 151 -7.58 11.31 -1.65
#